data_AF-A0A660PVP0-F1
#
_entry.id   AF-A0A660PVP0-F1
#
_cell.length_a   1.000
_cell.length_b   1.000
_cell.length_c   1.000
_cell.angle_alpha   90.00
_cell.angle_beta   90.00
_cell.angle_gamma   90.00
#
_symmetry.space_group_name_H-M   'P 1'
#
loop_
_entity.id
_entity.type
_entity.pdbx_description
1 polymer ?
#
loop_
_entity_poly.entity_id
_entity_poly.type
_entity_poly.pdbx_seq_one_letter_code
_entity_poly.pdbx_strand_id
1 'polypeptide(L)'
;MTEHDKDKKRGGEKNRSADSPHQDHFKNILGKIDKKRVFFIVLGLALFLLMYLLPPFSDAVDPSGEHFSLTREGKAALGLFLLAAVWWVFEVIPIGVTSIAIGVVQALFLIRPTRVAFTDFLDPSVWFIVGSVVIGMAFARTGLTKRMAYR
;
A
#
# COMPACT_ATOMS: atom_id res chain seq x y z
N MET A 1 23.41 -62.32 -27.54
CA MET A 1 23.54 -62.00 -26.10
C MET A 1 22.81 -60.68 -25.88
N THR A 2 21.63 -60.56 -25.27
CA THR A 2 20.65 -61.48 -24.67
C THR A 2 19.39 -60.64 -24.42
N GLU A 3 18.21 -61.25 -24.31
CA GLU A 3 16.93 -60.61 -23.93
C GLU A 3 16.97 -59.79 -22.62
N HIS A 4 18.07 -59.87 -21.87
CA HIS A 4 18.33 -59.19 -20.62
C HIS A 4 18.51 -57.65 -20.69
N ASP A 5 18.64 -57.06 -21.90
CA ASP A 5 18.83 -55.61 -22.07
C ASP A 5 17.51 -54.84 -22.34
N LYS A 6 16.39 -55.54 -22.57
CA LYS A 6 15.08 -54.90 -22.75
C LYS A 6 14.40 -54.52 -21.43
N ASP A 7 14.70 -55.22 -20.33
CA ASP A 7 14.07 -54.95 -19.04
C ASP A 7 14.69 -53.77 -18.29
N LYS A 8 15.94 -53.41 -18.58
CA LYS A 8 16.59 -52.26 -17.93
C LYS A 8 16.08 -50.91 -18.44
N LYS A 9 15.46 -50.86 -19.62
CA LYS A 9 14.82 -49.64 -20.16
C LYS A 9 13.40 -49.42 -19.65
N ARG A 10 12.74 -50.42 -19.07
CA ARG A 10 11.36 -50.31 -18.55
C ARG A 10 11.27 -49.83 -17.10
N GLY A 11 12.37 -49.87 -16.36
CA GLY A 11 12.40 -49.48 -14.94
C GLY A 11 12.54 -47.97 -14.66
N GLY A 12 12.86 -47.15 -15.66
CA GLY A 12 13.17 -45.72 -15.46
C GLY A 12 12.00 -44.76 -15.68
N GLU A 13 10.84 -45.25 -16.13
CA GLU A 13 9.74 -44.41 -16.64
C GLU A 13 8.54 -44.30 -15.69
N LYS A 14 8.70 -44.68 -14.41
CA LYS A 14 7.57 -44.75 -13.47
C LYS A 14 7.57 -43.68 -12.38
N ASN A 15 8.16 -42.52 -12.62
CA ASN A 15 8.01 -41.38 -11.69
C ASN A 15 8.04 -40.00 -12.37
N ARG A 16 7.41 -39.89 -13.55
CA ARG A 16 7.13 -38.60 -14.23
C ARG A 16 5.64 -38.27 -14.27
N SER A 17 4.87 -38.80 -13.33
CA SER A 17 3.45 -38.52 -13.23
C SER A 17 3.19 -37.45 -12.17
N ALA A 18 2.82 -36.27 -12.70
CA ALA A 18 2.09 -35.18 -12.04
C ALA A 18 2.90 -34.13 -11.25
N ASP A 19 3.81 -33.42 -11.92
CA ASP A 19 3.94 -31.98 -11.63
C ASP A 19 3.07 -31.24 -12.65
N SER A 20 1.87 -30.87 -12.21
CA SER A 20 0.89 -30.18 -13.05
C SER A 20 1.37 -28.73 -13.28
N PRO A 21 1.39 -28.20 -14.53
CA PRO A 21 1.81 -26.82 -14.84
C PRO A 21 1.07 -25.73 -14.04
N HIS A 22 -0.09 -26.08 -13.48
CA HIS A 22 -0.88 -25.22 -12.62
C HIS A 22 -0.29 -24.99 -11.22
N GLN A 23 0.56 -25.88 -10.69
CA GLN A 23 1.17 -25.71 -9.36
C GLN A 23 2.39 -24.77 -9.38
N ASP A 24 3.10 -24.71 -10.50
CA ASP A 24 4.29 -23.87 -10.67
C ASP A 24 3.94 -22.38 -10.68
N HIS A 25 2.76 -22.05 -11.24
CA HIS A 25 2.26 -20.69 -11.30
C HIS A 25 1.99 -20.09 -9.90
N PHE A 26 1.48 -20.89 -8.95
CA PHE A 26 1.22 -20.43 -7.58
C PHE A 26 2.50 -20.30 -6.76
N LYS A 27 3.46 -21.23 -6.91
CA LYS A 27 4.78 -21.13 -6.24
C LYS A 27 5.58 -19.92 -6.71
N ASN A 28 5.50 -19.55 -7.99
CA ASN A 28 6.19 -18.38 -8.54
C ASN A 28 5.58 -17.03 -8.08
N ILE A 29 4.29 -17.00 -7.74
CA ILE A 29 3.63 -15.82 -7.16
C ILE A 29 3.97 -15.69 -5.67
N LEU A 30 3.96 -16.80 -4.92
CA LEU A 30 4.24 -16.83 -3.49
C LEU A 30 5.74 -16.68 -3.15
N GLY A 31 6.63 -17.11 -4.05
CA GLY A 31 8.09 -17.04 -3.86
C GLY A 31 8.72 -15.66 -4.04
N LYS A 32 7.96 -14.66 -4.55
CA LYS A 32 8.42 -13.29 -4.79
C LYS A 32 7.91 -12.28 -3.75
N ILE A 33 7.50 -12.74 -2.57
CA ILE A 33 7.15 -11.83 -1.47
C ILE A 33 8.43 -11.23 -0.92
N ASP A 34 8.63 -9.93 -1.15
CA ASP A 34 9.73 -9.18 -0.55
C ASP A 34 9.51 -9.07 0.96
N LYS A 35 10.31 -9.83 1.72
CA LYS A 35 10.26 -9.86 3.19
C LYS A 35 10.45 -8.48 3.81
N LYS A 36 11.27 -7.61 3.19
CA LYS A 36 11.49 -6.24 3.68
C LYS A 36 10.22 -5.42 3.52
N ARG A 37 9.56 -5.51 2.37
CA ARG A 37 8.26 -4.86 2.13
C ARG A 37 7.23 -5.30 3.16
N VAL A 38 7.09 -6.61 3.39
CA VAL A 38 6.14 -7.13 4.39
C VAL A 38 6.48 -6.61 5.79
N PHE A 39 7.76 -6.60 6.17
CA PHE A 39 8.20 -6.09 7.46
C PHE A 39 7.75 -4.65 7.70
N PHE A 40 7.97 -3.74 6.74
CA PHE A 40 7.58 -2.34 6.91
C PHE A 40 6.06 -2.12 6.86
N ILE A 41 5.32 -2.92 6.08
CA ILE A 41 3.85 -2.90 6.10
C ILE A 41 3.36 -3.24 7.52
N VAL A 42 3.86 -4.35 8.07
CA VAL A 42 3.52 -4.80 9.42
C VAL A 42 3.99 -3.79 10.47
N LEU A 43 5.17 -3.19 10.31
CA LEU A 43 5.67 -2.15 11.22
C LEU A 43 4.73 -0.95 11.28
N GLY A 44 4.27 -0.43 10.13
CA GLY A 44 3.32 0.68 10.11
C GLY A 44 1.99 0.33 10.81
N LEU A 45 1.46 -0.86 10.55
CA LEU A 45 0.26 -1.36 11.23
C LEU A 45 0.47 -1.54 12.74
N ALA A 46 1.62 -2.09 13.14
CA ALA A 46 1.98 -2.29 14.53
C ALA A 46 2.10 -0.95 15.27
N LEU A 47 2.71 0.07 14.66
CA LEU A 47 2.80 1.41 15.24
C LEU A 47 1.43 2.06 15.41
N PHE A 48 0.54 1.92 14.41
CA PHE A 48 -0.84 2.39 14.52
C PHE A 48 -1.57 1.70 15.69
N LEU A 49 -1.54 0.37 15.72
CA LEU A 49 -2.22 -0.41 16.76
C LEU A 49 -1.65 -0.14 18.15
N LEU A 50 -0.32 -0.04 18.26
CA LEU A 50 0.35 0.32 19.50
C LEU A 50 -0.14 1.68 19.99
N MET A 51 -0.13 2.69 19.12
CA MET A 51 -0.57 4.04 19.48
C MET A 51 -2.06 4.11 19.81
N TYR A 52 -2.88 3.33 19.11
CA TYR A 52 -4.32 3.22 19.38
C TYR A 52 -4.61 2.58 20.74
N LEU A 53 -3.91 1.49 21.09
CA LEU A 53 -4.12 0.69 22.30
C LEU A 53 -3.45 1.28 23.55
N LEU A 54 -2.43 2.12 23.40
CA LEU A 54 -1.74 2.76 24.52
C LEU A 54 -2.72 3.55 25.40
N PRO A 55 -2.53 3.61 26.73
CA PRO A 55 -3.29 4.52 27.60
C PRO A 55 -3.19 5.97 27.11
N PRO A 56 -4.17 6.84 27.44
CA PRO A 56 -4.06 8.26 27.12
C PRO A 56 -2.78 8.84 27.73
N PHE A 57 -2.08 9.65 26.94
CA PHE A 57 -0.89 10.34 27.43
C PHE A 57 -1.27 11.43 28.43
N SER A 58 -0.32 11.79 29.29
CA SER A 58 -0.47 12.94 30.19
C SER A 58 -0.75 14.20 29.36
N ASP A 59 -1.56 15.08 29.92
CA ASP A 59 -1.89 16.36 29.29
C ASP A 59 -0.62 17.16 29.00
N ALA A 60 -0.56 17.75 27.81
CA ALA A 60 0.51 18.68 27.46
C ALA A 60 0.22 20.02 28.15
N VAL A 61 1.20 20.52 28.91
CA VAL A 61 1.07 21.80 29.64
C VAL A 61 1.92 22.83 28.91
N ASP A 62 1.28 23.92 28.47
CA ASP A 62 1.96 25.08 27.90
C ASP A 62 2.71 25.86 29.01
N PRO A 63 3.84 26.55 28.73
CA PRO A 63 4.39 27.60 29.60
C PRO A 63 3.38 28.56 30.26
N SER A 64 2.22 28.80 29.63
CA SER A 64 1.11 29.60 30.19
C SER A 64 0.17 28.83 31.15
N GLY A 65 0.39 27.53 31.38
CA GLY A 65 -0.38 26.71 32.31
C GLY A 65 -1.65 26.08 31.73
N GLU A 66 -1.91 26.23 30.44
CA GLU A 66 -3.06 25.63 29.76
C GLU A 66 -2.82 24.13 29.52
N HIS A 67 -3.84 23.31 29.82
CA HIS A 67 -3.81 21.86 29.67
C HIS A 67 -4.42 21.45 28.32
N PHE A 68 -3.59 20.94 27.43
CA PHE A 68 -4.02 20.34 26.17
C PHE A 68 -4.08 18.82 26.33
N SER A 69 -5.27 18.31 26.65
CA SER A 69 -5.52 16.87 26.71
C SER A 69 -5.58 16.29 25.30
N LEU A 70 -4.88 15.17 25.09
CA LEU A 70 -4.90 14.48 23.81
C LEU A 70 -6.17 13.64 23.71
N THR A 71 -7.12 14.06 22.87
CA THR A 71 -8.36 13.30 22.67
C THR A 71 -8.08 11.92 22.06
N ARG A 72 -9.05 11.02 22.20
CA ARG A 72 -8.95 9.67 21.62
C ARG A 72 -8.77 9.71 20.10
N GLU A 73 -9.47 10.62 19.43
CA GLU A 73 -9.39 10.85 17.99
C GLU A 73 -8.01 11.42 17.62
N GLY A 74 -7.50 12.38 18.40
CA GLY A 74 -6.16 12.96 18.21
C GLY A 74 -5.06 11.90 18.34
N LYS A 75 -5.14 11.03 19.34
CA LYS A 75 -4.20 9.91 19.51
C LYS A 75 -4.29 8.90 18.36
N ALA A 76 -5.49 8.56 17.92
CA ALA A 76 -5.69 7.69 16.76
C ALA A 76 -5.17 8.31 15.46
N ALA A 77 -5.33 9.63 15.28
CA ALA A 77 -4.78 10.39 14.17
C ALA A 77 -3.24 10.40 14.18
N LEU A 78 -2.60 10.52 15.35
CA LEU A 78 -1.14 10.38 15.49
C LEU A 78 -0.69 8.97 15.12
N GLY A 79 -1.40 7.93 15.57
CA GLY A 79 -1.12 6.56 15.16
C GLY A 79 -1.22 6.39 13.64
N LEU A 80 -2.23 6.99 13.02
CA LEU A 80 -2.43 6.92 11.56
C LEU A 80 -1.35 7.67 10.80
N PHE A 81 -0.91 8.80 11.33
CA PHE A 81 0.23 9.55 10.81
C PHE A 81 1.51 8.71 10.82
N LEU A 82 1.79 7.98 11.91
CA LEU A 82 2.95 7.08 11.98
C LEU A 82 2.89 5.96 10.94
N LEU A 83 1.71 5.35 10.76
CA LEU A 83 1.50 4.35 9.70
C LEU A 83 1.77 4.94 8.32
N ALA A 84 1.19 6.10 8.02
CA ALA A 84 1.37 6.79 6.75
C ALA A 84 2.85 7.16 6.50
N ALA A 85 3.53 7.69 7.51
CA ALA A 85 4.94 8.08 7.43
C ALA A 85 5.83 6.88 7.09
N VAL A 86 5.66 5.75 7.77
CA VAL A 86 6.42 4.53 7.45
C VAL A 86 6.14 4.07 6.03
N TRP A 87 4.87 4.03 5.61
CA TRP A 87 4.54 3.52 4.28
C TRP A 87 5.02 4.42 3.15
N TRP A 88 4.98 5.74 3.34
CA TRP A 88 5.49 6.70 2.36
C TRP A 88 7.01 6.73 2.30
N VAL A 89 7.72 6.81 3.44
CA VAL A 89 9.18 6.92 3.46
C VAL A 89 9.85 5.68 2.88
N PHE A 90 9.33 4.49 3.17
CA PHE A 90 9.89 3.24 2.67
C PHE A 90 9.29 2.80 1.33
N GLU A 91 8.37 3.57 0.76
CA GLU A 91 7.68 3.30 -0.53
C GLU A 91 7.19 1.85 -0.68
N VAL A 92 6.71 1.27 0.42
CA VAL A 92 6.33 -0.15 0.50
C VAL A 92 5.06 -0.45 -0.28
N ILE A 93 4.22 0.56 -0.45
CA ILE A 93 2.94 0.53 -1.15
C ILE A 93 2.89 1.80 -2.02
N PRO A 94 2.36 1.74 -3.26
CA PRO A 94 2.21 2.92 -4.11
C PRO A 94 1.46 4.05 -3.40
N ILE A 95 1.91 5.29 -3.60
CA ILE A 95 1.43 6.48 -2.86
C ILE A 95 -0.11 6.57 -2.87
N GLY A 96 -0.76 6.35 -4.01
CA GLY A 96 -2.22 6.39 -4.13
C GLY A 96 -2.94 5.30 -3.33
N VAL A 97 -2.37 4.09 -3.25
CA VAL A 97 -2.96 2.99 -2.46
C VAL A 97 -2.82 3.29 -0.97
N THR A 98 -1.68 3.83 -0.53
CA THR A 98 -1.49 4.32 0.84
C THR A 98 -2.50 5.40 1.19
N SER A 99 -2.75 6.37 0.30
CA SER A 99 -3.75 7.43 0.53
C SER A 99 -5.16 6.85 0.73
N ILE A 100 -5.58 5.89 -0.09
CA ILE A 100 -6.89 5.23 0.08
C ILE A 100 -6.95 4.49 1.41
N ALA A 101 -5.87 3.77 1.78
CA ALA A 101 -5.80 3.07 3.07
C ALA A 101 -5.96 4.04 4.24
N ILE A 102 -5.36 5.22 4.19
CA ILE A 102 -5.53 6.28 5.20
C ILE A 102 -7.01 6.66 5.34
N GLY A 103 -7.70 6.95 4.23
CA GLY A 103 -9.14 7.28 4.25
C GLY A 103 -10.01 6.16 4.82
N VAL A 104 -9.71 4.91 4.45
CA VAL A 104 -10.40 3.73 4.99
C VAL A 104 -10.17 3.58 6.49
N VAL A 105 -8.93 3.73 6.98
CA VAL A 105 -8.63 3.63 8.41
C VAL A 105 -9.31 4.76 9.20
N GLN A 106 -9.34 6.00 8.68
CA GLN A 106 -10.06 7.10 9.33
C GLN A 106 -11.56 6.78 9.50
N ALA A 107 -12.18 6.20 8.46
CA ALA A 107 -13.58 5.80 8.50
C ALA A 107 -13.85 4.62 9.43
N LEU A 108 -13.00 3.57 9.38
CA LEU A 108 -13.17 2.35 10.20
C LEU A 108 -12.99 2.62 11.69
N PHE A 109 -12.05 3.48 12.06
CA PHE A 109 -11.76 3.82 13.46
C PHE A 109 -12.52 5.06 13.95
N LEU A 110 -13.41 5.62 13.11
CA LEU A 110 -14.20 6.82 13.40
C LEU A 110 -13.31 7.99 13.90
N ILE A 111 -12.09 8.11 13.37
CA ILE A 111 -11.15 9.18 13.71
C ILE A 111 -11.73 10.53 13.27
N ARG A 112 -12.40 10.53 12.12
CA ARG A 112 -13.22 11.63 11.61
C ARG A 112 -14.52 11.06 11.05
N PRO A 113 -15.58 11.89 10.93
CA PRO A 113 -16.80 11.46 10.27
C PRO A 113 -16.49 10.94 8.85
N THR A 114 -17.01 9.76 8.51
CA THR A 114 -16.73 9.05 7.25
C THR A 114 -16.94 9.93 6.02
N ARG A 115 -17.99 10.76 6.03
CA ARG A 115 -18.27 11.73 4.96
C ARG A 115 -17.11 12.70 4.77
N VAL A 116 -16.57 13.26 5.85
CA VAL A 116 -15.45 14.21 5.78
C VAL A 116 -14.20 13.51 5.24
N ALA A 117 -13.84 12.36 5.81
CA ALA A 117 -12.64 11.61 5.39
C ALA A 117 -12.62 11.25 3.90
N PHE A 118 -13.77 10.92 3.30
CA PHE A 118 -13.84 10.65 1.85
C PHE A 118 -14.01 11.90 0.99
N THR A 119 -14.58 12.99 1.54
CA THR A 119 -14.73 14.25 0.80
C THR A 119 -13.39 14.91 0.52
N ASP A 120 -12.36 14.65 1.34
CA ASP A 120 -10.99 15.17 1.13
C ASP A 120 -10.39 14.74 -0.24
N PHE A 121 -10.80 13.58 -0.79
CA PHE A 121 -10.39 13.14 -2.14
C PHE A 121 -11.12 13.88 -3.27
N LEU A 122 -12.19 14.58 -2.94
CA LEU A 122 -13.03 15.32 -3.86
C LEU A 122 -12.86 16.84 -3.72
N ASP A 123 -11.83 17.29 -3.01
CA ASP A 123 -11.53 18.71 -2.86
C ASP A 123 -11.34 19.38 -4.24
N PRO A 124 -11.86 20.62 -4.44
CA PRO A 124 -11.70 21.33 -5.70
C PRO A 124 -10.25 21.43 -6.17
N SER A 125 -9.28 21.55 -5.25
CA SER A 125 -7.86 21.65 -5.57
C SER A 125 -7.31 20.35 -6.16
N VAL A 126 -7.76 19.20 -5.67
CA VAL A 126 -7.35 17.88 -6.19
C VAL A 126 -7.84 17.71 -7.63
N TRP A 127 -9.11 18.01 -7.88
CA TRP A 127 -9.69 17.91 -9.22
C TRP A 127 -9.18 18.98 -10.18
N PHE A 128 -8.79 20.15 -9.68
CA PHE A 128 -8.08 21.14 -10.47
C PHE A 128 -6.74 20.61 -10.98
N ILE A 129 -5.95 19.94 -10.13
CA ILE A 129 -4.69 19.30 -10.53
C ILE A 129 -4.96 18.19 -11.55
N VAL A 130 -5.93 17.30 -11.27
CA VAL A 130 -6.32 16.24 -12.22
C VAL A 130 -6.70 16.83 -13.58
N GLY A 131 -7.54 17.87 -13.59
CA GLY A 131 -7.96 18.56 -14.81
C GLY A 131 -6.79 19.16 -15.59
N SER A 132 -5.88 19.87 -14.91
CA SER A 132 -4.70 20.47 -15.54
C SER A 132 -3.76 19.43 -16.16
N VAL A 133 -3.55 18.29 -15.50
CA VAL A 133 -2.74 17.18 -16.03
C VAL A 133 -3.43 16.54 -17.24
N VAL A 134 -4.74 16.33 -17.19
CA VAL A 134 -5.53 15.77 -18.31
C VAL A 134 -5.46 16.68 -19.54
N ILE A 135 -5.60 17.99 -19.36
CA ILE A 135 -5.45 18.97 -20.45
C ILE A 135 -4.02 18.93 -21.01
N GLY A 136 -3.00 18.90 -20.16
CA GLY A 136 -1.60 18.77 -20.58
C GLY A 136 -1.35 17.51 -21.39
N MET A 137 -1.93 16.37 -20.97
CA MET A 137 -1.88 15.11 -21.72
C MET A 137 -2.59 15.21 -23.08
N ALA A 138 -3.73 15.90 -23.17
CA ALA A 138 -4.42 16.13 -24.42
C ALA A 138 -3.58 16.97 -25.41
N PHE A 139 -2.90 18.02 -24.93
CA PHE A 139 -1.99 18.82 -25.77
C PHE A 139 -0.79 18.02 -26.25
N ALA A 140 -0.23 17.15 -25.41
CA ALA A 140 0.85 16.25 -25.79
C ALA A 140 0.40 15.24 -26.85
N ARG A 141 -0.79 14.63 -26.69
CA ARG A 141 -1.37 13.64 -27.62
C ARG A 141 -1.71 14.25 -28.99
N THR A 142 -2.24 15.47 -29.01
CA THR A 142 -2.61 16.17 -30.25
C THR A 142 -1.41 16.78 -31.00
N GLY A 143 -0.22 16.77 -30.39
CA GLY A 143 0.98 17.37 -30.96
C GLY A 143 0.94 18.89 -31.00
N LEU A 144 0.00 19.53 -30.31
CA LEU A 144 -0.09 20.99 -30.20
C LEU A 144 1.20 21.56 -29.60
N THR A 145 1.71 20.93 -28.54
CA THR A 145 3.00 21.30 -27.92
C THR A 145 4.14 21.27 -28.93
N LYS A 146 4.17 20.24 -29.80
CA LYS A 146 5.18 20.10 -30.85
C LYS A 146 5.05 21.22 -31.88
N ARG A 147 3.83 21.53 -32.34
CA ARG A 147 3.57 22.63 -33.29
C ARG A 147 3.94 24.00 -32.74
N MET A 148 3.76 24.24 -31.44
CA MET A 148 4.17 25.48 -30.79
C MET A 148 5.70 25.59 -30.62
N ALA A 149 6.39 24.47 -30.41
CA ALA A 149 7.85 24.48 -30.18
C ALA A 149 8.71 24.67 -31.44
N TYR A 150 8.17 24.41 -32.64
CA TYR A 150 8.88 24.58 -33.92
C TYR A 150 8.56 25.92 -34.63
N ARG A 151 7.86 26.83 -33.95
CA ARG A 151 7.69 28.23 -34.37
C ARG A 151 8.54 29.14 -33.50
#